data_AF-A0A952HSB0-F1
#
_entry.id   AF-A0A952HSB0-F1
#
_cell.length_a   1.000
_cell.length_b   1.000
_cell.length_c   1.000
_cell.angle_alpha   90.00
_cell.angle_beta   90.00
_cell.angle_gamma   90.00
#
_symmetry.space_group_name_H-M   'P 1'
#
loop_
_entity.id
_entity.type
_entity.pdbx_description
1 polymer ?
#
loop_
_entity_poly.entity_id
_entity_poly.type
_entity_poly.pdbx_seq_one_letter_code
_entity_poly.pdbx_strand_id
1 'polypeptide(L)'
;NIGELGVEKNRANYGSARASLNNSEDEIVDKMQRRYEGLDTLPQPITNEHFGPVIVFCENGDIRLTPNSLELYENEKRRVVPCNYNFVRESFCNALVDTVRRNQPPPQNGQWGLASLEICHAILHSDKSGAMIALQHQQTKAQATQL
;
A
#
# COMPACT_ATOMS: atom_id res chain seq x y z
N ASN A 1 9.91 -11.94 -11.47
CA ASN A 1 8.89 -10.86 -11.31
C ASN A 1 8.55 -10.82 -9.83
N ILE A 2 8.66 -9.67 -9.17
CA ILE A 2 8.42 -9.56 -7.73
C ILE A 2 6.91 -9.43 -7.48
N GLY A 3 6.38 -10.26 -6.59
CA GLY A 3 5.00 -10.21 -6.15
C GLY A 3 4.77 -9.16 -5.08
N GLU A 4 3.50 -8.93 -4.74
CA GLU A 4 3.09 -7.81 -3.87
C GLU A 4 3.73 -7.87 -2.49
N LEU A 5 3.90 -9.08 -1.95
CA LEU A 5 4.52 -9.33 -0.64
C LEU A 5 6.06 -9.38 -0.69
N GLY A 6 6.67 -8.81 -1.73
CA GLY A 6 8.12 -8.68 -1.84
C GLY A 6 8.89 -9.99 -2.13
N VAL A 7 8.19 -11.02 -2.64
CA VAL A 7 8.75 -12.34 -2.96
C VAL A 7 8.71 -12.59 -4.47
N GLU A 8 9.69 -13.30 -5.01
CA GLU A 8 9.68 -13.65 -6.43
C GLU A 8 8.50 -14.59 -6.78
N LYS A 9 7.71 -14.19 -7.78
CA LYS A 9 6.63 -15.01 -8.31
C LYS A 9 7.21 -16.17 -9.11
N ASN A 10 6.86 -17.40 -8.71
CA ASN A 10 7.08 -18.59 -9.53
C ASN A 10 6.18 -18.54 -10.77
N ARG A 11 6.79 -18.48 -11.97
CA ARG A 11 6.06 -18.42 -13.24
C ARG A 11 5.21 -19.66 -13.49
N ALA A 12 5.58 -20.82 -12.95
CA ALA A 12 4.81 -22.06 -13.06
C ALA A 12 3.45 -21.97 -12.33
N ASN A 13 3.31 -21.05 -11.37
CA ASN A 13 2.08 -20.87 -10.60
C ASN A 13 1.10 -19.88 -11.26
N TYR A 14 1.37 -19.44 -12.48
CA TYR A 14 0.45 -18.56 -13.21
C TYR A 14 -0.95 -19.18 -13.32
N GLY A 15 -1.98 -18.40 -13.00
CA GLY A 15 -3.37 -18.87 -13.04
C GLY A 15 -3.82 -19.70 -11.83
N SER A 16 -2.92 -20.10 -10.92
CA SER A 16 -3.27 -20.90 -9.73
C SER A 16 -4.38 -20.26 -8.88
N ALA A 17 -4.28 -18.97 -8.58
CA ALA A 17 -5.30 -18.26 -7.83
C ALA A 17 -6.67 -18.26 -8.53
N ARG A 18 -6.71 -18.16 -9.87
CA ARG A 18 -7.95 -18.23 -10.65
C ARG A 18 -8.52 -19.65 -10.65
N ALA A 19 -7.67 -20.66 -10.77
CA ALA A 19 -8.07 -22.06 -10.70
C ALA A 19 -8.65 -22.40 -9.32
N SER A 20 -8.01 -21.95 -8.23
CA SER A 20 -8.55 -22.10 -6.87
C SER A 20 -9.89 -21.41 -6.71
N LEU A 21 -10.04 -20.18 -7.21
CA LEU A 21 -11.31 -19.45 -7.13
C LEU A 21 -12.43 -20.14 -7.91
N ASN A 22 -12.14 -20.71 -9.08
CA ASN A 22 -13.15 -21.46 -9.86
C ASN A 22 -13.65 -22.72 -9.13
N ASN A 23 -12.84 -23.28 -8.23
CA ASN A 23 -13.18 -24.46 -7.44
C ASN A 23 -13.63 -24.11 -6.02
N SER A 24 -13.77 -22.82 -5.70
CA SER A 24 -14.22 -22.34 -4.39
C SER A 24 -15.72 -22.57 -4.23
N GLU A 25 -16.12 -23.31 -3.20
CA GLU A 25 -17.53 -23.44 -2.81
C GLU A 25 -18.00 -22.21 -2.00
N ASP A 26 -17.11 -21.63 -1.18
CA ASP A 26 -17.38 -20.45 -0.37
C ASP A 26 -16.16 -19.52 -0.30
N GLU A 27 -16.19 -18.45 -1.09
CA GLU A 27 -15.10 -17.48 -1.17
C GLU A 27 -14.84 -16.78 0.19
N ILE A 28 -15.86 -16.64 1.04
CA ILE A 28 -15.72 -15.99 2.34
C ILE A 28 -14.87 -16.86 3.26
N VAL A 29 -15.16 -18.16 3.31
CA VAL A 29 -14.37 -19.13 4.11
C VAL A 29 -12.93 -19.18 3.63
N ASP A 30 -12.72 -19.30 2.31
CA ASP A 30 -11.38 -19.32 1.70
C ASP A 30 -10.57 -18.04 2.02
N LYS A 31 -11.24 -16.88 2.04
CA LYS A 31 -10.61 -15.60 2.43
C LYS A 31 -10.30 -15.54 3.92
N MET A 32 -11.16 -16.09 4.78
CA MET A 32 -10.93 -16.10 6.23
C MET A 32 -9.73 -16.97 6.60
N GLN A 33 -9.60 -18.14 5.98
CA GLN A 33 -8.45 -19.05 6.20
C GLN A 33 -7.11 -18.37 5.86
N ARG A 34 -7.06 -17.51 4.82
CA ARG A 34 -5.83 -16.76 4.47
C ARG A 34 -5.42 -15.66 5.44
N ARG A 35 -6.28 -15.17 6.34
CA ARG A 35 -6.01 -13.93 7.11
C ARG A 35 -5.09 -14.12 8.30
N TYR A 36 -5.21 -15.23 9.02
CA TYR A 36 -4.49 -15.44 10.29
C TYR A 36 -3.81 -16.80 10.37
N GLU A 37 -4.32 -17.82 9.68
CA GLU A 37 -3.68 -19.13 9.61
C GLU A 37 -2.54 -19.08 8.58
N GLY A 38 -1.34 -19.50 8.97
CA GLY A 38 -0.17 -19.56 8.09
C GLY A 38 0.80 -18.37 8.16
N LEU A 39 0.70 -17.49 9.17
CA LEU A 39 1.72 -16.46 9.44
C LEU A 39 3.13 -17.05 9.55
N ASP A 40 3.26 -18.24 10.14
CA ASP A 40 4.54 -18.97 10.26
C ASP A 40 5.07 -19.53 8.92
N THR A 41 4.19 -19.63 7.92
CA THR A 41 4.50 -20.14 6.57
C THR A 41 4.61 -19.04 5.53
N LEU A 42 4.52 -17.77 5.94
CA LEU A 42 4.64 -16.67 5.00
C LEU A 42 6.07 -16.63 4.44
N PRO A 43 6.22 -16.56 3.10
CA PRO A 43 7.52 -16.48 2.49
C PRO A 43 8.21 -15.17 2.94
N GLN A 44 9.49 -15.28 3.26
CA GLN A 44 10.28 -14.15 3.72
C GLN A 44 10.46 -13.14 2.57
N PRO A 45 10.05 -11.87 2.74
CA PRO A 45 10.23 -10.86 1.71
C PRO A 45 11.71 -10.59 1.50
N ILE A 46 12.11 -10.43 0.23
CA ILE A 46 13.47 -10.04 -0.17
C ILE A 46 13.51 -8.59 -0.69
N THR A 47 12.35 -7.93 -0.76
CA THR A 47 12.14 -6.57 -1.28
C THR A 47 10.98 -5.91 -0.54
N ASN A 48 10.79 -4.59 -0.73
CA ASN A 48 9.64 -3.90 -0.14
C ASN A 48 8.32 -4.37 -0.77
N GLU A 49 7.26 -4.36 0.03
CA GLU A 49 5.91 -4.61 -0.47
C GLU A 49 5.49 -3.55 -1.48
N HIS A 50 4.71 -3.96 -2.48
CA HIS A 50 4.14 -3.05 -3.47
C HIS A 50 2.76 -3.55 -3.90
N PHE A 51 1.85 -2.63 -4.20
CA PHE A 51 0.46 -2.97 -4.54
C PHE A 51 0.11 -2.37 -5.89
N GLY A 52 0.60 -3.03 -6.95
CA GLY A 52 0.48 -2.54 -8.32
C GLY A 52 1.44 -1.37 -8.61
N PRO A 53 1.35 -0.81 -9.83
CA PRO A 53 2.19 0.32 -10.22
C PRO A 53 1.73 1.60 -9.51
N VAL A 54 2.65 2.28 -8.84
CA VAL A 54 2.43 3.64 -8.32
C VAL A 54 3.33 4.59 -9.07
N ILE A 55 2.71 5.55 -9.76
CA ILE A 55 3.37 6.60 -10.54
C ILE A 55 2.82 7.94 -10.06
N VAL A 56 3.71 8.87 -9.74
CA VAL A 56 3.37 10.23 -9.35
C VAL A 56 3.86 11.16 -10.44
N PHE A 57 2.94 11.88 -11.07
CA PHE A 57 3.25 12.89 -12.08
C PHE A 57 3.44 14.24 -11.39
N CYS A 58 4.62 14.84 -11.53
CA CYS A 58 4.94 16.13 -10.94
C CYS A 58 5.32 17.15 -12.02
N GLU A 59 5.37 18.44 -11.65
CA GLU A 59 5.67 19.54 -12.59
C GLU A 59 7.01 19.38 -13.32
N ASN A 60 8.02 18.80 -12.67
CA ASN A 60 9.40 18.70 -13.18
C ASN A 60 9.86 17.26 -13.45
N GLY A 61 8.91 16.31 -13.53
CA GLY A 61 9.21 14.92 -13.79
C GLY A 61 8.33 13.94 -13.02
N ASP A 62 8.48 12.67 -13.35
CA ASP A 62 7.64 11.60 -12.82
C ASP A 62 8.43 10.70 -11.86
N ILE A 63 7.73 10.18 -10.87
CA ILE A 63 8.29 9.25 -9.89
C ILE A 63 7.56 7.92 -10.04
N ARG A 64 8.30 6.86 -10.33
CA ARG A 64 7.79 5.49 -10.29
C ARG A 64 8.34 4.76 -9.08
N LEU A 65 7.45 4.20 -8.27
CA LEU A 65 7.84 3.32 -7.17
C LEU A 65 8.11 1.91 -7.71
N THR A 66 9.21 1.31 -7.26
CA THR A 66 9.55 -0.10 -7.48
C THR A 66 9.80 -0.78 -6.13
N PRO A 67 9.87 -2.12 -6.07
CA PRO A 67 10.13 -2.83 -4.82
C PRO A 67 11.47 -2.46 -4.15
N ASN A 68 12.45 -1.93 -4.91
CA ASN A 68 13.82 -1.71 -4.44
C ASN A 68 14.30 -0.27 -4.66
N SER A 69 13.49 0.59 -5.26
CA SER A 69 13.93 1.93 -5.65
C SER A 69 12.77 2.87 -5.98
N LEU A 70 13.09 4.16 -6.00
CA LEU A 70 12.35 5.18 -6.71
C LEU A 70 13.06 5.45 -8.04
N GLU A 71 12.35 5.31 -9.14
CA GLU A 71 12.84 5.73 -10.46
C GLU A 71 12.28 7.12 -10.77
N LEU A 72 13.19 8.09 -10.90
CA LEU A 72 12.88 9.49 -11.14
C LEU A 72 13.16 9.80 -12.61
N TYR A 73 12.14 10.28 -13.31
CA TYR A 73 12.17 10.68 -14.71
C TYR A 73 12.09 12.20 -14.76
N GLU A 74 13.24 12.87 -14.60
CA GLU A 74 13.34 14.33 -14.63
C GLU A 74 13.47 14.81 -16.08
N ASN A 75 13.30 16.11 -16.33
CA ASN A 75 13.31 16.70 -17.67
C ASN A 75 14.52 16.31 -18.54
N GLU A 76 15.72 16.27 -17.93
CA GLU A 76 16.98 16.05 -18.65
C GLU A 76 17.68 14.73 -18.29
N LYS A 77 17.23 14.05 -17.23
CA LYS A 77 17.92 12.87 -16.73
C LYS A 77 16.99 11.89 -16.02
N ARG A 78 17.41 10.63 -16.03
CA ARG A 78 16.80 9.58 -15.22
C ARG A 78 17.72 9.24 -14.05
N ARG A 79 17.15 9.18 -12.85
CA ARG A 79 17.88 8.81 -11.63
C ARG A 79 17.17 7.67 -10.92
N VAL A 80 17.93 6.78 -10.32
CA VAL A 80 17.41 5.71 -9.46
C VAL A 80 17.88 5.98 -8.05
N VAL A 81 16.93 6.12 -7.12
CA VAL A 81 17.22 6.22 -5.69
C VAL A 81 16.94 4.86 -5.06
N PRO A 82 17.95 4.15 -4.53
CA PRO A 82 17.75 2.84 -3.92
C PRO A 82 16.91 2.98 -2.63
N CYS A 83 15.99 2.05 -2.44
CA CYS A 83 15.20 1.91 -1.22
C CYS A 83 15.57 0.58 -0.57
N ASN A 84 16.31 0.65 0.54
CA ASN A 84 16.67 -0.54 1.29
C ASN A 84 15.40 -1.21 1.82
N TYR A 85 15.32 -2.52 1.67
CA TYR A 85 14.30 -3.30 2.34
C TYR A 85 14.59 -3.31 3.84
N ASN A 86 13.75 -2.63 4.60
CA ASN A 86 13.72 -2.69 6.05
C ASN A 86 12.43 -3.42 6.44
N PHE A 87 12.54 -4.33 7.40
CA PHE A 87 11.50 -5.28 7.82
C PHE A 87 10.09 -4.68 7.73
N VAL A 88 9.19 -5.29 6.94
CA VAL A 88 7.91 -4.71 6.45
C VAL A 88 7.10 -3.97 7.53
N ARG A 89 7.05 -4.51 8.74
CA ARG A 89 6.17 -4.02 9.82
C ARG A 89 6.87 -3.21 10.91
N GLU A 90 8.17 -2.98 10.78
CA GLU A 90 8.94 -2.23 11.76
C GLU A 90 8.41 -0.80 11.93
N SER A 91 8.10 -0.12 10.84
CA SER A 91 7.59 1.25 10.85
C SER A 91 6.28 1.39 11.64
N PHE A 92 5.38 0.41 11.52
CA PHE A 92 4.14 0.35 12.27
C PHE A 92 4.41 0.15 13.78
N CYS A 93 5.24 -0.83 14.12
CA CYS A 93 5.62 -1.09 15.52
C CYS A 93 6.29 0.13 16.16
N ASN A 94 7.21 0.78 15.43
CA ASN A 94 7.88 1.99 15.89
C ASN A 94 6.89 3.13 16.11
N ALA A 95 5.97 3.37 15.17
CA ALA A 95 4.93 4.40 15.33
C ALA A 95 4.07 4.18 16.58
N LEU A 96 3.74 2.92 16.90
CA LEU A 96 3.00 2.58 18.12
C LEU A 96 3.82 2.88 19.38
N VAL A 97 5.08 2.46 19.40
CA VAL A 97 6.00 2.75 20.53
C VAL A 97 6.19 4.25 20.70
N ASP A 98 6.42 5.00 19.62
CA ASP A 98 6.57 6.46 19.63
C ASP A 98 5.31 7.14 20.17
N THR A 99 4.14 6.70 19.75
CA THR A 99 2.87 7.25 20.22
C THR A 99 2.68 7.03 21.71
N VAL A 100 2.86 5.79 22.17
CA VAL A 100 2.56 5.42 23.58
C VAL A 100 3.65 5.90 24.54
N ARG A 101 4.93 5.81 24.15
CA ARG A 101 6.07 6.09 25.04
C ARG A 101 6.62 7.50 24.89
N ARG A 102 6.49 8.12 23.72
CA ARG A 102 7.11 9.41 23.40
C ARG A 102 6.08 10.51 23.14
N ASN A 103 4.78 10.21 23.25
CA ASN A 103 3.68 11.13 23.01
C ASN A 103 3.77 11.82 21.63
N GLN A 104 4.30 11.11 20.63
CA GLN A 104 4.40 11.59 19.26
C GLN A 104 3.14 11.19 18.48
N PRO A 105 2.49 12.10 17.74
CA PRO A 105 1.30 11.73 16.98
C PRO A 105 1.68 10.72 15.88
N PRO A 106 0.94 9.60 15.73
CA PRO A 106 1.23 8.63 14.69
C PRO A 106 0.95 9.23 13.32
N PRO A 107 1.66 8.78 12.26
CA PRO A 107 1.40 9.23 10.90
C PRO A 107 -0.02 8.88 10.42
N GLN A 108 -0.61 7.80 10.95
CA GLN A 108 -1.96 7.30 10.65
C GLN A 108 -2.79 7.32 11.95
N ASN A 109 -3.51 8.41 12.18
CA ASN A 109 -4.36 8.59 13.36
C ASN A 109 -5.85 8.28 13.05
N GLY A 110 -6.74 8.46 14.04
CA GLY A 110 -8.17 8.21 13.87
C GLY A 110 -8.82 9.08 12.80
N GLN A 111 -8.44 10.36 12.70
CA GLN A 111 -8.95 11.26 11.67
C GLN A 111 -8.50 10.83 10.26
N TRP A 112 -7.25 10.40 10.10
CA TRP A 112 -6.75 9.81 8.85
C TRP A 112 -7.51 8.54 8.47
N GLY A 113 -7.82 7.68 9.45
CA GLY A 113 -8.65 6.49 9.25
C GLY A 113 -10.07 6.83 8.80
N LEU A 114 -10.70 7.83 9.43
CA LEU A 114 -12.03 8.32 9.04
C LEU A 114 -12.04 8.90 7.62
N ALA A 115 -11.04 9.70 7.27
CA ALA A 115 -10.87 10.25 5.92
C ALA A 115 -10.68 9.15 4.87
N SER A 116 -9.96 8.09 5.21
CA SER A 116 -9.75 6.93 4.33
C SER A 116 -11.04 6.12 4.14
N LEU A 117 -11.82 5.93 5.21
CA LEU A 117 -13.12 5.25 5.15
C LEU A 117 -14.13 6.05 4.32
N GLU A 118 -14.13 7.38 4.46
CA GLU A 118 -14.97 8.28 3.65
C GLU A 118 -14.75 8.07 2.14
N ILE A 119 -13.50 7.91 1.70
CA ILE A 119 -13.17 7.63 0.29
C ILE A 119 -13.83 6.32 -0.17
N CYS A 120 -13.74 5.25 0.63
CA CYS A 120 -14.40 3.97 0.30
C CYS A 120 -15.91 4.14 0.12
N HIS A 121 -16.57 4.88 1.01
CA HIS A 121 -18.01 5.18 0.90
C HIS A 121 -18.33 6.06 -0.31
N ALA A 122 -17.48 7.06 -0.60
CA ALA A 122 -17.64 7.94 -1.75
C ALA A 122 -17.54 7.19 -3.08
N ILE A 123 -16.64 6.20 -3.20
CA ILE A 123 -16.55 5.34 -4.38
C ILE A 123 -17.85 4.55 -4.58
N LEU A 124 -18.37 3.92 -3.52
CA LEU A 124 -19.62 3.15 -3.59
C LEU A 124 -20.83 4.04 -3.91
N HIS A 125 -20.84 5.29 -3.43
CA HIS A 125 -21.90 6.24 -3.72
C HIS A 125 -21.78 6.79 -5.16
N SER A 126 -20.57 7.08 -5.62
CA SER A 126 -20.30 7.51 -7.00
C SER A 126 -20.74 6.45 -8.00
N ASP A 127 -20.45 5.17 -7.76
CA ASP A 127 -20.90 4.05 -8.60
C ASP A 127 -22.43 4.02 -8.77
N LYS A 128 -23.17 4.19 -7.66
CA LYS A 128 -24.65 4.18 -7.69
C LYS A 128 -25.27 5.42 -8.33
N SER A 129 -24.63 6.57 -8.16
CA SER A 129 -25.19 7.87 -8.57
C SER A 129 -24.67 8.36 -9.92
N GLY A 130 -23.54 7.84 -10.39
CA GLY A 130 -22.80 8.37 -11.54
C GLY A 130 -22.23 9.78 -11.31
N ALA A 131 -22.19 10.27 -10.06
CA ALA A 131 -21.82 11.63 -9.73
C ALA A 131 -20.51 11.71 -8.95
N MET A 132 -19.89 12.90 -8.97
CA MET A 132 -18.78 13.22 -8.09
C MET A 132 -19.30 13.43 -6.66
N ILE A 133 -18.60 12.82 -5.69
CA ILE A 133 -18.92 12.94 -4.27
C ILE A 133 -17.88 13.85 -3.61
N ALA A 134 -18.34 14.94 -3.00
CA ALA A 134 -17.49 15.83 -2.23
C ALA A 134 -17.08 15.15 -0.91
N LEU A 135 -15.78 15.19 -0.59
CA LEU A 135 -15.21 14.64 0.64
C LEU A 135 -15.09 15.75 1.71
N GLN A 136 -15.42 15.43 2.95
CA GLN A 136 -15.53 16.37 4.08
C GLN A 136 -14.50 16.10 5.18
N HIS A 137 -13.99 14.88 5.29
CA HIS A 137 -13.07 14.48 6.36
C HIS A 137 -11.59 14.55 5.96
N GLN A 138 -11.30 14.90 4.71
CA GLN A 138 -9.92 14.97 4.21
C GLN A 138 -9.12 16.03 4.95
N GLN A 139 -7.94 15.61 5.44
CA GLN A 139 -7.04 16.50 6.14
C GLN A 139 -5.98 17.04 5.18
N THR A 140 -5.85 18.36 5.08
CA THR A 140 -4.63 18.97 4.54
C THR A 140 -3.58 18.94 5.64
N LYS A 141 -2.44 18.30 5.40
CA LYS A 141 -1.25 18.58 6.22
C LYS A 141 -0.86 20.04 5.93
N ALA A 142 -0.83 20.87 6.97
CA ALA A 142 -0.17 22.17 6.89
C ALA A 142 1.30 21.93 6.45
N GLN A 143 1.78 22.77 5.55
CA GLN A 143 3.13 22.71 5.00
C GLN A 143 4.15 22.52 6.13
N ALA A 144 5.01 21.51 6.01
CA ALA A 144 6.21 21.45 6.82
C ALA A 144 7.01 22.72 6.52
N THR A 145 7.06 23.64 7.49
CA THR A 145 7.93 24.81 7.44
C THR A 145 9.34 24.30 7.16
N GLN A 146 9.89 24.69 6.00
CA GLN A 146 11.29 24.45 5.65
C GLN A 146 12.18 25.00 6.77
N LEU A 147 13.12 24.17 7.26
CA LEU A 147 14.30 24.61 8.01
C LEU A 147 15.30 25.24 7.05
#